data_AF-A0A919TP44-F1
#
_entry.id   AF-A0A919TP44-F1
#
_cell.length_a   1.000
_cell.length_b   1.000
_cell.length_c   1.000
_cell.angle_alpha   90.00
_cell.angle_beta   90.00
_cell.angle_gamma   90.00
#
_symmetry.space_group_name_H-M   'P 1'
#
loop_
_entity.id
_entity.type
_entity.pdbx_description
1 polymer ?
#
loop_
_entity_poly.entity_id
_entity_poly.type
_entity_poly.pdbx_seq_one_letter_code
_entity_poly.pdbx_strand_id
1 'polypeptide(L)'
;MSKVGKIAYKPVGILLGVAAGAVAGFAFKQVWKIATGDDDSPNATDEDRGWGEVLAAAALQGAIFALVKAAVDRGGASSVRKLTGQWPD
;
A
#
# COMPACT_ATOMS: atom_id res chain seq x y z
N MET A 1 -22.60 -1.07 -22.76
CA MET A 1 -21.33 -1.75 -22.40
C MET A 1 -21.64 -3.01 -21.59
N SER A 2 -21.39 -4.19 -22.16
CA SER A 2 -21.77 -5.49 -21.59
C SER A 2 -20.89 -5.91 -20.41
N LYS A 3 -21.51 -6.58 -19.43
CA LYS A 3 -20.97 -6.97 -18.10
C LYS A 3 -19.67 -7.81 -18.11
N VAL A 4 -19.17 -8.22 -19.27
CA VAL A 4 -17.99 -9.09 -19.44
C VAL A 4 -16.67 -8.34 -19.14
N GLY A 5 -16.58 -7.04 -19.44
CA GLY A 5 -15.39 -6.23 -19.11
C GLY A 5 -15.13 -6.05 -17.61
N LYS A 6 -16.16 -6.18 -16.76
CA LYS A 6 -16.05 -6.03 -15.30
C LYS A 6 -15.50 -7.28 -14.58
N ILE A 7 -15.54 -8.45 -15.21
CA ILE A 7 -15.09 -9.71 -14.61
C ILE A 7 -13.60 -9.97 -14.88
N ALA A 8 -13.08 -9.55 -16.04
CA ALA A 8 -11.65 -9.69 -16.35
C ALA A 8 -10.77 -8.66 -15.62
N TYR A 9 -11.31 -7.49 -15.26
CA TYR A 9 -10.56 -6.44 -14.52
C TYR A 9 -10.40 -6.72 -13.02
N LYS A 10 -11.33 -7.48 -12.42
CA LYS A 10 -11.29 -7.85 -11.00
C LYS A 10 -10.02 -8.63 -10.60
N PRO A 11 -9.62 -9.72 -11.29
CA PRO A 11 -8.43 -10.47 -10.90
C PRO A 11 -7.14 -9.67 -11.06
N VAL A 12 -7.03 -8.82 -12.09
CA VAL A 12 -5.87 -7.95 -12.28
C VAL A 12 -5.77 -6.91 -11.16
N GLY A 13 -6.89 -6.29 -10.78
CA GLY A 13 -6.93 -5.36 -9.65
C GLY A 13 -6.57 -6.02 -8.32
N ILE A 14 -6.98 -7.27 -8.10
CA ILE A 14 -6.61 -8.05 -6.91
C ILE A 14 -5.11 -8.37 -6.91
N LEU A 15 -4.56 -8.86 -8.03
CA LEU A 15 -3.13 -9.18 -8.14
C LEU A 15 -2.25 -7.93 -7.96
N LEU A 16 -2.64 -6.81 -8.57
CA LEU A 16 -1.97 -5.53 -8.37
C LEU A 16 -2.10 -5.05 -6.92
N GLY A 17 -3.26 -5.23 -6.29
CA GLY A 17 -3.46 -4.92 -4.88
C GLY A 17 -2.58 -5.74 -3.95
N VAL A 18 -2.43 -7.04 -4.21
CA VAL A 18 -1.53 -7.93 -3.45
C VAL A 18 -0.07 -7.53 -3.66
N ALA A 19 0.35 -7.26 -4.90
CA ALA A 19 1.70 -6.81 -5.19
C ALA A 19 2.01 -5.46 -4.50
N ALA A 20 1.08 -4.51 -4.58
CA ALA A 20 1.20 -3.22 -3.88
C ALA A 20 1.27 -3.40 -2.36
N GLY A 21 0.47 -4.31 -1.79
CA GLY A 21 0.51 -4.65 -0.37
C GLY A 21 1.85 -5.24 0.06
N ALA A 22 2.44 -6.12 -0.75
CA ALA A 22 3.77 -6.69 -0.49
C ALA A 22 4.87 -5.61 -0.51
N VAL A 23 4.83 -4.71 -1.50
CA VAL A 23 5.76 -3.57 -1.58
C VAL A 23 5.60 -2.64 -0.39
N ALA A 24 4.36 -2.33 0.01
CA ALA A 24 4.08 -1.50 1.19
C ALA A 24 4.60 -2.15 2.48
N GLY A 25 4.43 -3.47 2.64
CA GLY A 25 4.96 -4.21 3.79
C GLY A 25 6.49 -4.19 3.85
N PHE A 26 7.17 -4.34 2.71
CA PHE A 26 8.63 -4.23 2.64
C PHE A 26 9.13 -2.81 2.97
N ALA A 27 8.49 -1.79 2.38
CA ALA A 27 8.81 -0.39 2.66
C ALA A 27 8.60 -0.06 4.14
N PHE A 28 7.51 -0.56 4.75
CA PHE A 28 7.25 -0.39 6.17
C PHE A 28 8.35 -0.99 7.04
N LYS A 29 8.74 -2.25 6.82
CA LYS A 29 9.84 -2.88 7.57
C LYS A 29 11.13 -2.09 7.48
N GLN A 30 11.49 -1.62 6.29
CA GLN A 30 12.71 -0.85 6.09
C GLN A 30 12.67 0.50 6.80
N VAL A 31 11.56 1.24 6.72
CA VAL A 31 11.42 2.53 7.40
C VAL A 31 11.39 2.34 8.91
N TRP A 32 10.71 1.29 9.40
CA TRP A 32 10.70 0.95 10.83
C TRP A 32 12.11 0.66 11.34
N LYS A 33 12.83 -0.24 10.66
CA LYS A 33 14.22 -0.57 10.99
C LYS A 33 15.12 0.66 11.08
N ILE A 34 14.97 1.62 10.17
CA ILE A 34 15.75 2.86 10.19
C ILE A 34 15.33 3.76 11.36
N ALA A 35 14.04 3.83 11.68
CA ALA A 35 13.52 4.72 12.72
C ALA A 35 13.78 4.22 14.14
N THR A 36 13.72 2.90 14.37
CA THR A 36 13.79 2.29 15.71
C THR A 36 15.05 1.46 15.93
N GLY A 37 15.77 1.09 14.87
CA GLY A 37 16.89 0.15 14.94
C GLY A 37 16.46 -1.31 15.18
N ASP A 38 15.16 -1.56 15.24
CA ASP A 38 14.56 -2.87 15.53
C ASP A 38 14.12 -3.53 14.21
N ASP A 39 14.51 -4.79 14.00
CA ASP A 39 14.18 -5.52 12.76
C ASP A 39 12.71 -5.98 12.73
N ASP A 40 12.06 -6.06 13.89
CA ASP A 40 10.65 -6.38 14.04
C ASP A 40 9.83 -5.14 14.41
N SER A 41 8.82 -4.86 13.58
CA SER A 41 7.78 -3.90 13.93
C SER A 41 6.90 -4.48 15.04
N PRO A 42 6.52 -3.69 16.07
CA PRO A 42 5.53 -4.07 17.06
C PRO A 42 4.29 -4.61 16.33
N ASN A 43 3.89 -5.82 16.67
CA ASN A 43 2.60 -6.33 16.24
C ASN A 43 1.53 -5.64 17.10
N ALA A 44 0.37 -5.33 16.50
CA ALA A 44 -0.74 -4.67 17.20
C ALA A 44 -1.27 -5.46 18.42
N THR A 45 -0.84 -6.72 18.56
CA THR A 45 -1.16 -7.66 19.64
C THR A 45 0.01 -7.96 20.57
N ASP A 46 1.14 -7.26 20.48
CA ASP A 46 2.25 -7.45 21.42
C ASP A 46 1.85 -6.96 22.81
N GLU A 47 1.70 -7.90 23.75
CA GLU A 47 1.26 -7.65 25.14
C GLU A 47 2.29 -6.84 25.94
N ASP A 48 3.57 -6.93 25.57
CA ASP A 48 4.68 -6.26 26.24
C ASP A 48 4.92 -4.80 25.78
N ARG A 49 4.22 -4.34 24.72
CA ARG A 49 4.42 -3.01 24.12
C ARG A 49 3.34 -2.04 24.58
N GLY A 50 3.74 -0.83 24.98
CA GLY A 50 2.81 0.19 25.45
C GLY A 50 1.93 0.74 24.32
N TRP A 51 0.73 1.22 24.68
CA TRP A 51 -0.24 1.81 23.75
C TRP A 51 0.35 2.90 22.83
N GLY A 52 1.25 3.74 23.34
CA GLY A 52 1.89 4.80 22.55
C GLY A 52 2.75 4.26 21.40
N GLU A 53 3.44 3.15 21.65
CA GLU A 53 4.33 2.52 20.68
C GLU A 53 3.53 1.80 19.58
N VAL A 54 2.46 1.10 19.96
CA VAL A 54 1.52 0.47 19.03
C VAL A 54 0.84 1.51 18.14
N LEU A 55 0.37 2.62 18.70
CA LEU A 55 -0.26 3.69 17.93
C LEU A 55 0.72 4.39 16.99
N ALA A 56 1.97 4.62 17.42
CA ALA A 56 3.01 5.18 16.57
C ALA A 56 3.34 4.24 15.38
N ALA A 57 3.46 2.94 15.65
CA ALA A 57 3.66 1.92 14.61
C ALA A 57 2.50 1.89 13.62
N ALA A 58 1.25 1.88 14.11
CA ALA A 58 0.06 1.90 13.26
C ALA A 58 -0.01 3.16 12.40
N ALA A 59 0.33 4.33 12.96
CA ALA A 59 0.37 5.60 12.22
C ALA A 59 1.42 5.57 11.11
N LEU A 60 2.63 5.07 11.40
CA LEU A 60 3.68 4.95 10.39
C LEU A 60 3.28 3.98 9.27
N GLN A 61 2.71 2.83 9.64
CA GLN A 61 2.21 1.86 8.67
C GLN A 61 1.13 2.47 7.76
N GLY A 62 0.18 3.19 8.36
CA GLY A 62 -0.87 3.91 7.63
C GLY A 62 -0.31 4.96 6.66
N ALA A 63 0.69 5.73 7.10
CA ALA A 63 1.34 6.74 6.26
C ALA A 63 2.05 6.11 5.04
N ILE A 64 2.79 5.02 5.25
CA ILE A 64 3.48 4.31 4.17
C ILE A 64 2.49 3.70 3.19
N PHE A 65 1.42 3.08 3.70
CA PHE A 65 0.37 2.53 2.84
C PHE A 65 -0.30 3.61 1.99
N ALA A 66 -0.65 4.75 2.60
CA ALA A 66 -1.24 5.88 1.88
C ALA A 66 -0.29 6.42 0.79
N LEU A 67 1.00 6.48 1.07
CA LEU A 67 2.01 6.93 0.11
C LEU A 67 2.15 5.97 -1.07
N VAL A 68 2.24 4.66 -0.82
CA VAL A 68 2.30 3.64 -1.88
C VAL A 68 1.04 3.68 -2.73
N LYS A 69 -0.13 3.78 -2.10
CA LYS A 69 -1.40 3.91 -2.81
C LYS A 69 -1.41 5.14 -3.71
N ALA A 70 -1.04 6.32 -3.19
CA ALA A 70 -0.99 7.54 -3.99
C ALA A 70 -0.03 7.42 -5.18
N ALA A 71 1.13 6.77 -4.98
CA ALA A 71 2.10 6.53 -6.06
C ALA A 71 1.54 5.59 -7.14
N VAL A 72 0.86 4.51 -6.75
CA VAL A 72 0.21 3.56 -7.67
C VAL A 72 -0.94 4.23 -8.42
N ASP A 73 -1.81 4.97 -7.72
CA ASP A 73 -2.95 5.67 -8.33
C ASP A 73 -2.46 6.72 -9.35
N ARG A 74 -1.45 7.51 -8.98
CA ARG A 74 -0.82 8.51 -9.86
C ARG A 74 -0.12 7.86 -11.05
N GLY A 75 0.62 6.78 -10.82
CA GLY A 75 1.32 6.02 -11.85
C GLY A 75 0.37 5.34 -12.82
N GLY A 76 -0.71 4.75 -12.31
CA GLY A 76 -1.81 4.17 -13.09
C GLY A 76 -2.49 5.23 -13.96
N ALA A 77 -2.87 6.37 -13.36
CA ALA A 77 -3.50 7.47 -14.09
C ALA A 77 -2.61 8.04 -15.19
N SER A 78 -1.32 8.20 -14.91
CA SER A 78 -0.33 8.66 -15.89
C SER A 78 -0.14 7.65 -17.03
N SER A 79 -0.16 6.35 -16.72
CA SER A 79 -0.04 5.28 -17.71
C SER A 79 -1.28 5.18 -18.60
N VAL A 80 -2.48 5.29 -18.03
CA VAL A 80 -3.72 5.37 -18.80
C VAL A 80 -3.67 6.57 -19.74
N ARG A 81 -3.31 7.76 -19.25
CA ARG A 81 -3.16 8.95 -20.10
C ARG A 81 -2.14 8.75 -21.22
N LYS A 82 -1.02 8.09 -20.97
CA LYS A 82 -0.03 7.80 -22.02
C LYS A 82 -0.57 6.85 -23.08
N LEU A 83 -1.43 5.91 -22.72
CA LEU A 83 -1.97 4.89 -23.63
C LEU A 83 -3.22 5.37 -24.36
N THR A 84 -4.10 6.14 -23.71
CA THR A 84 -5.41 6.55 -24.25
C THR A 84 -5.47 8.03 -24.60
N GLY A 85 -4.49 8.84 -24.20
CA GLY A 85 -4.50 10.29 -24.33
C GLY A 85 -5.41 11.01 -23.33
N GLN A 86 -6.24 10.29 -22.58
CA GLN A 86 -7.24 10.84 -21.67
C GLN A 86 -6.88 10.55 -20.22
N TRP A 87 -7.15 11.50 -19.32
CA TRP A 87 -7.00 11.27 -17.89
C TRP A 87 -8.16 10.39 -17.39
N PRO A 88 -7.89 9.36 -16.56
CA PRO A 88 -8.96 8.59 -15.95
C PRO A 88 -9.57 9.37 -14.77
N ASP A 89 -10.88 9.65 -14.87
CA ASP A 89 -11.73 10.19 -13.80
C ASP A 89 -12.37 9.07 -12.95
#